data_AF-A0A2V8EQ46-F1
#
_entry.id   AF-A0A2V8EQ46-F1
#
_cell.length_a   1.000
_cell.length_b   1.000
_cell.length_c   1.000
_cell.angle_alpha   90.00
_cell.angle_beta   90.00
_cell.angle_gamma   90.00
#
_symmetry.space_group_name_H-M   'P 1'
#
loop_
_entity.id
_entity.type
_entity.pdbx_description
1 polymer ?
#
loop_
_entity_poly.entity_id
_entity_poly.type
_entity_poly.pdbx_seq_one_letter_code
_entity_poly.pdbx_strand_id
1 'polypeptide(L)'
;MAMGKRRRRPKQPSMWVATQDLPRTAAHPFYTRLNQILDTADVDGYVESLCQRFYADEIGRPGLPPGRYVRLLLIGYFEGLDAERAIAWRAADS
;
A
#
# COMPACT_ATOMS: atom_id res chain seq x y z
N MET A 1 60.28 -17.78 3.68
CA MET A 1 58.84 -17.94 3.36
C MET A 1 58.04 -17.00 4.27
N ALA A 2 57.56 -15.87 3.77
CA ALA A 2 56.86 -14.87 4.58
C ALA A 2 55.34 -14.95 4.34
N MET A 3 54.57 -15.24 5.40
CA MET A 3 53.11 -15.25 5.38
C MET A 3 52.58 -13.80 5.33
N GLY A 4 51.95 -13.44 4.20
CA GLY A 4 51.32 -12.14 4.02
C GLY A 4 50.21 -11.88 5.04
N LYS A 5 50.25 -10.72 5.70
CA LYS A 5 49.24 -10.28 6.69
C LYS A 5 47.87 -10.19 6.01
N ARG A 6 46.91 -11.02 6.46
CA ARG A 6 45.49 -10.96 6.04
C ARG A 6 44.96 -9.54 6.27
N ARG A 7 44.79 -8.77 5.18
CA ARG A 7 44.06 -7.49 5.22
C ARG A 7 42.62 -7.79 5.63
N ARG A 8 42.12 -7.05 6.63
CA ARG A 8 40.74 -7.09 7.15
C ARG A 8 39.76 -7.20 5.97
N ARG A 9 39.04 -8.32 5.86
CA ARG A 9 37.86 -8.41 4.99
C ARG A 9 36.86 -7.35 5.44
N PRO A 10 36.25 -6.56 4.53
CA PRO A 10 35.14 -5.71 4.91
C PRO A 10 34.05 -6.58 5.54
N LYS A 11 33.63 -6.23 6.75
CA LYS A 11 32.52 -6.89 7.44
C LYS A 11 31.28 -6.68 6.57
N GLN A 12 30.63 -7.75 6.16
CA GLN A 12 29.35 -7.69 5.47
C GLN A 12 28.37 -6.91 6.36
N PRO A 13 27.76 -5.81 5.88
CA PRO A 13 26.74 -5.10 6.66
C PRO A 13 25.56 -6.03 6.93
N SER A 14 24.80 -5.74 7.98
CA SER A 14 23.62 -6.53 8.36
C SER A 14 22.66 -6.65 7.18
N MET A 15 22.15 -7.86 6.95
CA MET A 15 21.17 -8.15 5.90
C MET A 15 19.76 -7.65 6.26
N TRP A 16 19.58 -7.13 7.47
CA TRP A 16 18.30 -6.66 8.00
C TRP A 16 18.24 -5.14 7.93
N VAL A 17 17.22 -4.62 7.25
CA VAL A 17 16.85 -3.20 7.26
C VAL A 17 15.59 -3.10 8.11
N ALA A 18 15.57 -2.21 9.10
CA ALA A 18 14.34 -1.96 9.85
C ALA A 18 13.33 -1.29 8.92
N THR A 19 12.06 -1.69 8.97
CA THR A 19 11.02 -1.20 8.05
C THR A 19 10.86 0.33 8.11
N GLN A 20 11.15 0.92 9.28
CA GLN A 20 11.16 2.37 9.50
C GLN A 20 12.30 3.12 8.77
N ASP A 21 13.37 2.41 8.39
CA ASP A 21 14.53 2.95 7.67
C ASP A 21 14.36 2.82 6.14
N LEU A 22 13.28 2.18 5.67
CA LEU A 22 12.94 2.16 4.26
C LEU A 22 12.49 3.55 3.81
N PRO A 23 12.98 4.07 2.67
CA PRO A 23 12.50 5.32 2.11
C PRO A 23 10.99 5.25 1.89
N ARG A 24 10.23 6.11 2.56
CA ARG A 24 8.82 6.30 2.23
C ARG A 24 8.75 6.89 0.83
N THR A 25 8.00 6.24 -0.05
CA THR A 25 7.91 6.63 -1.46
C THR A 25 7.34 8.06 -1.59
N ALA A 26 7.80 8.79 -2.60
CA ALA A 26 7.36 10.16 -2.89
C ALA A 26 5.86 10.28 -3.22
N ALA A 27 5.13 9.16 -3.29
CA ALA A 27 3.68 9.12 -3.44
C ALA A 27 2.92 9.57 -2.17
N HIS A 28 3.59 9.67 -1.02
CA HIS A 28 2.95 10.01 0.25
C HIS A 28 2.22 11.37 0.24
N PRO A 29 2.80 12.49 -0.25
CA PRO A 29 2.08 13.77 -0.32
C PRO A 29 0.90 13.75 -1.30
N PHE A 30 1.03 13.02 -2.42
CA PHE A 30 -0.05 12.85 -3.39
C PHE A 30 -1.25 12.15 -2.75
N TYR A 31 -1.04 10.99 -2.14
CA TYR A 31 -2.12 10.24 -1.49
C TYR A 31 -2.69 10.95 -0.26
N THR A 32 -1.87 11.71 0.46
CA THR A 32 -2.36 12.57 1.56
C THR A 32 -3.36 13.59 1.04
N ARG A 33 -3.02 14.30 -0.04
CA ARG A 33 -3.92 15.30 -0.61
C ARG A 33 -5.14 14.69 -1.28
N LEU A 34 -4.96 13.56 -1.96
CA LEU A 34 -6.06 12.81 -2.57
C LEU A 34 -7.08 12.39 -1.51
N ASN A 35 -6.63 11.78 -0.40
CA ASN A 35 -7.51 11.37 0.68
C ASN A 35 -8.31 12.55 1.24
N GLN A 36 -7.67 13.70 1.48
CA GLN A 36 -8.38 14.91 1.93
C GLN A 36 -9.49 15.35 0.96
N ILE A 37 -9.25 15.28 -0.35
CA ILE A 37 -10.24 15.65 -1.36
C ILE A 37 -11.41 14.66 -1.35
N LEU A 38 -11.11 13.36 -1.33
CA LEU A 38 -12.14 12.31 -1.31
C LEU A 38 -12.98 12.37 -0.03
N ASP A 39 -12.35 12.64 1.11
CA ASP A 39 -13.02 12.75 2.41
C ASP A 39 -13.92 14.00 2.46
N THR A 40 -13.43 15.14 1.93
CA THR A 40 -14.22 16.39 1.86
C THR A 40 -15.47 16.22 1.00
N ALA A 41 -15.40 15.38 -0.03
CA ALA A 41 -16.51 15.11 -0.94
C ALA A 41 -17.41 13.94 -0.51
N ASP A 42 -17.14 13.31 0.65
CA ASP A 42 -17.84 12.12 1.14
C ASP A 42 -17.99 11.01 0.07
N VAL A 43 -16.90 10.73 -0.63
CA VAL A 43 -16.91 9.74 -1.71
C VAL A 43 -17.25 8.34 -1.18
N ASP A 44 -16.77 8.01 0.03
CA ASP A 44 -17.05 6.70 0.63
C ASP A 44 -18.54 6.54 0.92
N GLY A 45 -19.19 7.52 1.56
CA GLY A 45 -20.64 7.49 1.82
C GLY A 45 -21.46 7.43 0.53
N TYR A 46 -21.07 8.21 -0.49
CA TYR A 46 -21.71 8.16 -1.80
C TYR A 46 -21.63 6.78 -2.44
N VAL A 47 -20.44 6.18 -2.51
CA VAL A 47 -20.23 4.85 -3.11
C VAL A 47 -20.95 3.76 -2.30
N GLU A 48 -20.90 3.82 -0.97
CA GLU A 48 -21.59 2.88 -0.10
C GLU A 48 -23.11 2.91 -0.31
N SER A 49 -23.70 4.11 -0.44
CA SER A 49 -25.14 4.25 -0.73
C SER A 49 -25.54 3.63 -2.07
N LEU A 50 -24.69 3.74 -3.10
CA LEU A 50 -24.93 3.13 -4.42
C LEU A 50 -24.79 1.61 -4.37
N CYS A 51 -23.80 1.12 -3.62
CA CYS A 51 -23.46 -0.29 -3.57
C CYS A 51 -24.31 -1.10 -2.57
N GLN A 52 -25.01 -0.45 -1.64
CA GLN A 52 -25.72 -1.10 -0.54
C GLN A 52 -26.56 -2.31 -0.97
N ARG A 53 -27.33 -2.19 -2.07
CA ARG A 53 -28.19 -3.28 -2.57
C ARG A 53 -27.45 -4.54 -3.04
N PHE A 54 -26.14 -4.45 -3.26
CA PHE A 54 -25.30 -5.54 -3.75
C PHE A 54 -24.45 -6.17 -2.64
N TYR A 55 -24.47 -5.60 -1.43
CA TYR A 55 -23.71 -6.08 -0.28
C TYR A 55 -24.65 -6.80 0.71
N ALA A 56 -24.17 -7.89 1.29
CA ALA A 56 -24.88 -8.62 2.34
C ALA A 56 -24.55 -8.00 3.71
N ASP A 57 -25.57 -7.80 4.54
CA ASP A 57 -25.39 -7.12 5.84
C ASP A 57 -24.56 -7.94 6.83
N GLU A 58 -24.81 -9.25 6.99
CA GLU A 58 -24.22 -10.03 8.10
C GLU A 58 -23.89 -11.51 7.78
N ILE A 59 -23.76 -11.89 6.50
CA ILE A 59 -23.42 -13.27 6.14
C ILE A 59 -21.89 -13.45 6.02
N GLY A 60 -21.29 -14.09 7.02
CA GLY A 60 -19.91 -14.58 6.96
C GLY A 60 -18.85 -13.50 7.23
N ARG A 61 -17.68 -13.65 6.60
CA ARG A 61 -16.59 -12.67 6.76
C ARG A 61 -16.98 -11.36 6.06
N PRO A 62 -16.91 -10.20 6.74
CA PRO A 62 -17.19 -8.92 6.10
C PRO A 62 -16.31 -8.72 4.87
N GLY A 63 -16.94 -8.34 3.76
CA GLY A 63 -16.26 -7.89 2.56
C GLY A 63 -15.53 -6.57 2.77
N LEU A 64 -14.78 -6.14 1.76
CA LEU A 64 -14.18 -4.80 1.76
C LEU A 64 -15.31 -3.75 1.62
N PRO A 65 -15.33 -2.67 2.42
CA PRO A 65 -16.29 -1.59 2.21
C PRO A 65 -16.21 -1.04 0.79
N PRO A 66 -17.33 -0.76 0.11
CA PRO A 66 -17.37 -0.24 -1.26
C PRO A 66 -16.45 0.97 -1.48
N GLY A 67 -16.47 1.97 -0.59
CA GLY A 67 -15.62 3.15 -0.69
C GLY A 67 -14.13 2.79 -0.66
N ARG A 68 -13.74 1.88 0.25
CA ARG A 68 -12.36 1.37 0.33
C ARG A 68 -11.95 0.61 -0.93
N TYR A 69 -12.84 -0.19 -1.50
CA TYR A 69 -12.56 -0.89 -2.76
C TYR A 69 -12.30 0.09 -3.91
N VAL A 70 -13.11 1.14 -4.04
CA VAL A 70 -12.90 2.20 -5.04
C VAL A 70 -11.54 2.91 -4.84
N ARG A 71 -11.15 3.20 -3.60
CA ARG A 71 -9.83 3.79 -3.31
C ARG A 71 -8.68 2.87 -3.73
N LEU A 72 -8.81 1.55 -3.56
CA LEU A 72 -7.82 0.59 -4.07
C LEU A 72 -7.74 0.61 -5.61
N LEU A 73 -8.88 0.72 -6.30
CA LEU A 73 -8.89 0.87 -7.76
C LEU A 73 -8.19 2.16 -8.21
N LEU A 74 -8.34 3.27 -7.46
CA LEU A 74 -7.62 4.51 -7.73
C LEU A 74 -6.10 4.33 -7.59
N ILE A 75 -5.62 3.58 -6.59
CA ILE A 75 -4.20 3.24 -6.48
C ILE A 75 -3.74 2.49 -7.73
N GLY A 76 -4.52 1.49 -8.17
CA GLY A 76 -4.21 0.77 -9.40
C GLY A 76 -4.17 1.66 -10.63
N TYR A 77 -5.11 2.59 -10.75
CA TYR A 77 -5.15 3.56 -11.83
C TYR A 77 -3.94 4.51 -11.82
N PHE A 78 -3.60 5.10 -10.67
CA PHE A 78 -2.52 6.08 -10.56
C PHE A 78 -1.12 5.45 -10.65
N GLU A 79 -0.97 4.19 -10.23
CA GLU A 79 0.32 3.49 -10.25
C GLU A 79 0.48 2.52 -11.44
N GLY A 80 -0.52 2.43 -12.32
CA GLY A 80 -0.49 1.54 -13.47
C GLY A 80 -0.48 0.05 -13.09
N LEU A 81 -1.23 -0.33 -12.05
CA LEU A 81 -1.37 -1.71 -11.62
C LEU A 81 -2.60 -2.33 -12.29
N ASP A 82 -2.34 -3.17 -13.30
CA ASP A 82 -3.39 -3.74 -14.16
C ASP A 82 -4.15 -4.93 -13.54
N ALA A 83 -3.81 -5.32 -12.31
CA ALA A 83 -4.42 -6.47 -11.65
C ALA A 83 -4.74 -6.19 -10.18
N GLU A 84 -5.90 -6.65 -9.71
CA GLU A 84 -6.29 -6.58 -8.30
C GLU A 84 -5.25 -7.21 -7.36
N ARG A 85 -4.59 -8.28 -7.82
CA ARG A 85 -3.49 -8.89 -7.07
C ARG A 85 -2.31 -7.92 -6.89
N ALA A 86 -1.95 -7.16 -7.93
CA ALA A 86 -0.88 -6.18 -7.83
C ALA A 86 -1.27 -5.03 -6.89
N ILE A 87 -2.52 -4.58 -6.95
CA ILE A 87 -3.09 -3.58 -6.03
C ILE A 87 -3.05 -4.09 -4.58
N ALA A 88 -3.47 -5.33 -4.35
CA ALA A 88 -3.48 -5.94 -3.02
C ALA A 88 -2.05 -6.06 -2.44
N TRP A 89 -1.08 -6.44 -3.27
CA TRP A 89 0.33 -6.48 -2.87
C TRP A 89 0.86 -5.08 -2.53
N ARG A 90 0.54 -4.07 -3.35
CA ARG A 90 0.94 -2.68 -3.12
C ARG A 90 0.33 -2.09 -1.85
N ALA A 91 -0.93 -2.41 -1.57
CA ALA A 91 -1.64 -1.95 -0.37
C ALA A 91 -1.18 -2.66 0.91
N ALA A 92 -0.75 -3.92 0.81
CA ALA A 92 -0.18 -4.65 1.95
C ALA A 92 1.21 -4.13 2.39
N ASP A 93 1.91 -3.44 1.49
CA ASP A 93 3.23 -2.82 1.74
C ASP A 93 3.14 -1.36 2.24
N SER A 94 1.92 -0.82 2.40
CA SER A 94 1.66 0.56 2.84
C SER A 94 1.49 0.72 4.35
#